data_AF-A0AAV0XQN3-F1
#
_entry.id   AF-A0AAV0XQN3-F1
#
_cell.length_a   1.000
_cell.length_b   1.000
_cell.length_c   1.000
_cell.angle_alpha   90.00
_cell.angle_beta   90.00
_cell.angle_gamma   90.00
#
_symmetry.space_group_name_H-M   'P 1'
#
loop_
_entity.id
_entity.type
_entity.pdbx_description
1 polymer ?
#
loop_
_entity_poly.entity_id
_entity_poly.type
_entity_poly.pdbx_seq_one_letter_code
_entity_poly.pdbx_strand_id
1 'polypeptide(L)'
;MISDLMIILFTDDELRNGSVTGKKSNFIKSGELKKQLDVHKVKAMKDFAQDIFRDVTDEIINKAIITKLNNFSKKPKALNFNAGSATRLTNTI
;
A
#
# COMPACT_ATOMS: atom_id res chain seq x y z
N MET A 1 -12.25 -5.34 -4.46
CA MET A 1 -12.21 -6.57 -3.64
C MET A 1 -10.85 -6.87 -3.00
N ILE A 2 -9.80 -7.34 -3.72
CA ILE A 2 -8.53 -7.75 -3.05
C ILE A 2 -7.95 -6.61 -2.20
N SER A 3 -7.98 -5.38 -2.72
CA SER A 3 -7.58 -4.18 -1.98
C SER A 3 -8.39 -3.93 -0.70
N ASP A 4 -9.66 -4.32 -0.67
CA ASP A 4 -10.56 -4.13 0.46
C ASP A 4 -10.32 -5.21 1.51
N LEU A 5 -10.15 -6.47 1.08
CA LEU A 5 -9.73 -7.57 1.94
C LEU A 5 -8.40 -7.26 2.63
N MET A 6 -7.46 -6.61 1.94
CA MET A 6 -6.21 -6.19 2.54
C MET A 6 -6.38 -5.17 3.66
N ILE A 7 -7.33 -4.23 3.54
CA ILE A 7 -7.61 -3.24 4.59
C ILE A 7 -8.27 -3.92 5.80
N ILE A 8 -9.08 -4.96 5.57
CA ILE A 8 -9.76 -5.70 6.63
C ILE A 8 -8.78 -6.61 7.39
N LEU A 9 -7.87 -7.28 6.69
CA LEU A 9 -7.01 -8.34 7.25
C LEU A 9 -5.69 -7.83 7.86
N PHE A 10 -5.23 -6.65 7.43
CA PHE A 10 -3.94 -6.09 7.81
C PHE A 10 -4.09 -4.66 8.33
N THR A 11 -3.25 -4.32 9.30
CA THR A 11 -3.14 -2.97 9.87
C THR A 11 -2.48 -1.98 8.88
N ASP A 12 -2.66 -0.67 9.08
CA ASP A 12 -1.99 0.36 8.24
C ASP A 12 -0.46 0.19 8.28
N ASP A 13 0.11 -0.14 9.44
CA ASP A 13 1.54 -0.37 9.60
C ASP A 13 2.02 -1.57 8.78
N GLU A 14 1.31 -2.70 8.85
CA GLU A 14 1.60 -3.88 8.04
C GLU A 14 1.48 -3.58 6.54
N LEU A 15 0.51 -2.76 6.12
CA LEU A 15 0.34 -2.41 4.71
C LEU A 15 1.40 -1.42 4.19
N ARG A 16 1.89 -0.53 5.06
CA ARG A 16 2.89 0.49 4.74
C ARG A 16 4.30 -0.11 4.71
N ASN A 17 4.61 -0.95 5.70
CA ASN A 17 5.94 -1.49 5.95
C ASN A 17 6.09 -2.96 5.53
N GLY A 18 5.00 -3.61 5.12
CA GLY A 18 5.00 -4.99 4.68
C GLY A 18 5.27 -5.20 3.18
N SER A 19 5.58 -6.44 2.84
CA SER A 19 5.80 -6.92 1.48
C SER A 19 5.27 -8.34 1.30
N VAL A 20 5.03 -8.76 0.06
CA VAL A 20 4.53 -10.11 -0.22
C VAL A 20 5.59 -11.19 0.04
N THR A 21 6.86 -10.88 -0.23
CA THR A 21 7.94 -11.88 -0.25
C THR A 21 9.04 -11.62 0.77
N GLY A 22 9.04 -10.47 1.46
CA GLY A 22 10.14 -10.06 2.32
C GLY A 22 11.44 -9.73 1.57
N LYS A 23 11.47 -9.82 0.23
CA LYS A 23 12.69 -9.65 -0.57
C LYS A 23 12.93 -8.18 -0.90
N LYS A 24 14.19 -7.77 -0.83
CA LYS A 24 14.63 -6.47 -1.35
C LYS A 24 14.43 -6.44 -2.86
N SER A 25 13.85 -5.35 -3.37
CA SER A 25 13.73 -5.14 -4.82
C SER A 25 15.12 -4.93 -5.42
N ASN A 26 15.44 -5.65 -6.49
CA ASN A 26 16.71 -5.50 -7.24
C ASN A 26 16.87 -4.09 -7.84
N PHE A 27 15.77 -3.36 -8.00
CA PHE A 27 15.77 -2.02 -8.58
C PHE A 27 16.01 -0.91 -7.55
N ILE A 28 15.93 -1.20 -6.24
CA ILE A 28 16.13 -0.23 -5.17
C ILE A 28 17.43 -0.55 -4.44
N LYS A 29 18.50 0.20 -4.77
CA LYS A 29 19.85 0.00 -4.19
C LYS A 29 19.90 0.23 -2.68
N SER A 30 19.07 1.15 -2.16
CA SER A 30 18.97 1.48 -0.73
C SER A 30 17.51 1.56 -0.32
N GLY A 31 17.06 0.60 0.48
CA GLY A 31 15.72 0.55 1.04
C GLY A 31 15.71 -0.50 2.15
N GLU A 32 15.05 -0.17 3.26
CA GLU A 32 14.83 -1.11 4.36
C GLU A 32 14.12 -2.37 3.85
N LEU A 33 14.55 -3.52 4.36
CA LEU A 33 13.89 -4.80 4.11
C LEU A 33 12.51 -4.77 4.76
N LYS A 34 11.49 -4.70 3.92
CA LYS A 34 10.10 -4.76 4.36
C LYS A 34 9.78 -6.14 4.91
N LYS A 35 9.10 -6.20 6.05
CA LYS A 35 8.68 -7.48 6.63
C LYS A 35 7.72 -8.19 5.68
N GLN A 36 7.78 -9.52 5.66
CA GLN A 36 6.80 -10.29 4.92
C GLN A 36 5.44 -10.20 5.62
N LEU A 37 4.36 -10.01 4.85
CA LEU A 37 3.00 -10.15 5.38
C LEU A 37 2.80 -11.58 5.89
N ASP A 38 1.91 -11.73 6.88
CA ASP A 38 1.52 -13.03 7.41
C ASP A 38 1.07 -13.96 6.26
N VAL A 39 1.84 -15.04 6.06
CA VAL A 39 1.66 -15.99 4.96
C VAL A 39 0.33 -16.72 5.06
N HIS A 40 -0.20 -16.94 6.26
CA HIS A 40 -1.48 -17.60 6.47
C HIS A 40 -2.64 -16.66 6.10
N LYS A 41 -2.57 -15.39 6.48
CA LYS A 41 -3.57 -14.38 6.05
C LYS A 41 -3.57 -14.20 4.53
N VAL A 42 -2.38 -14.13 3.92
CA VAL A 42 -2.25 -14.02 2.46
C VAL A 42 -2.83 -15.25 1.76
N LYS A 43 -2.55 -16.46 2.27
CA LYS A 43 -3.10 -17.70 1.70
C LYS A 43 -4.63 -17.73 1.82
N ALA A 44 -5.18 -17.47 3.00
CA ALA A 44 -6.63 -17.48 3.22
C ALA A 44 -7.36 -16.48 2.29
N MET A 45 -6.78 -15.29 2.09
CA MET A 45 -7.32 -14.30 1.16
C MET A 45 -7.29 -14.78 -0.29
N LYS A 46 -6.23 -15.49 -0.71
CA LYS A 46 -6.13 -16.06 -2.06
C LYS A 46 -7.17 -17.16 -2.27
N ASP A 47 -7.25 -18.09 -1.33
CA ASP A 47 -8.20 -19.20 -1.35
C ASP A 47 -9.63 -18.65 -1.47
N PHE A 48 -9.98 -17.64 -0.66
CA PHE A 48 -11.29 -16.96 -0.70
C PHE A 48 -11.55 -16.25 -2.03
N ALA A 49 -10.56 -15.55 -2.57
CA ALA A 49 -10.72 -14.84 -3.84
C ALA A 49 -10.93 -15.80 -5.02
N GLN A 50 -10.26 -16.95 -5.02
CA GLN A 50 -10.39 -17.99 -6.05
C GLN A 50 -11.70 -18.77 -5.93
N ASP A 51 -12.21 -18.95 -4.72
CA ASP A 51 -13.51 -19.58 -4.49
C ASP A 51 -14.66 -18.75 -5.08
N ILE A 52 -14.60 -17.42 -4.91
CA ILE A 52 -15.60 -16.49 -5.46
C ILE A 52 -15.37 -16.25 -6.95
N PHE A 53 -14.11 -16.09 -7.38
CA PHE A 53 -13.74 -15.77 -8.75
C PHE A 53 -12.80 -16.84 -9.33
N ARG A 54 -13.40 -17.86 -9.95
CA ARG A 54 -12.66 -19.01 -10.49
C ARG A 54 -11.62 -18.65 -11.56
N ASP A 55 -11.80 -17.55 -12.28
CA ASP A 55 -10.89 -17.10 -13.34
C ASP A 55 -9.72 -16.24 -12.81
N VAL A 56 -9.71 -15.92 -11.52
CA VAL A 56 -8.67 -15.08 -10.92
C VAL A 56 -7.48 -15.95 -10.53
N THR A 57 -6.40 -15.80 -11.28
CA THR A 57 -5.15 -16.53 -11.00
C THR A 57 -4.38 -15.92 -9.83
N ASP A 58 -3.52 -16.75 -9.23
CA ASP A 58 -2.60 -16.33 -8.18
C ASP A 58 -1.73 -15.13 -8.60
N GLU A 59 -1.36 -15.05 -9.88
CA GLU A 59 -0.58 -13.95 -10.42
C GLU A 59 -1.35 -12.62 -10.38
N ILE A 60 -2.63 -12.64 -10.74
CA ILE A 60 -3.50 -11.44 -10.70
C ILE A 60 -3.65 -10.97 -9.26
N ILE A 61 -3.87 -11.90 -8.32
CA ILE A 61 -4.00 -11.57 -6.89
C ILE A 61 -2.70 -10.96 -6.38
N ASN A 62 -1.55 -11.59 -6.66
CA ASN A 62 -0.24 -11.08 -6.24
C ASN A 62 0.02 -9.67 -6.82
N LYS A 63 -0.32 -9.41 -8.08
CA LYS A 63 -0.21 -8.08 -8.70
C LYS A 63 -1.08 -7.05 -7.98
N ALA A 64 -2.31 -7.41 -7.62
CA ALA A 64 -3.20 -6.54 -6.87
C ALA A 64 -2.65 -6.21 -5.46
N ILE A 65 -2.11 -7.21 -4.76
CA ILE A 65 -1.48 -7.05 -3.45
C ILE A 65 -0.28 -6.09 -3.54
N ILE A 66 0.64 -6.34 -4.47
CA ILE A 66 1.83 -5.50 -4.66
C ILE A 66 1.43 -4.06 -4.98
N THR A 67 0.44 -3.87 -5.85
CA THR A 67 -0.06 -2.55 -6.22
C THR A 67 -0.61 -1.80 -5.00
N LYS A 68 -1.39 -2.49 -4.15
CA LYS A 68 -1.95 -1.90 -2.93
C LYS A 68 -0.86 -1.50 -1.95
N LEU A 69 0.10 -2.39 -1.67
CA LEU A 69 1.24 -2.10 -0.79
C LEU A 69 2.06 -0.90 -1.29
N ASN A 70 2.33 -0.85 -2.60
CA ASN A 70 3.03 0.28 -3.22
C ASN A 70 2.27 1.60 -3.06
N ASN A 71 0.93 1.56 -3.10
CA ASN A 71 0.10 2.74 -2.88
C ASN A 71 0.11 3.20 -1.42
N PHE A 72 0.10 2.29 -0.44
CA PHE A 72 0.30 2.64 0.98
C PHE A 72 1.70 3.19 1.27
N SER A 73 2.70 2.68 0.55
CA SER A 73 4.10 3.07 0.72
C SER A 73 4.42 4.45 0.14
N LYS A 74 3.64 4.92 -0.84
CA LYS A 74 3.76 6.29 -1.32
C LYS A 74 3.33 7.20 -0.17
N LYS A 75 4.24 8.06 0.30
CA LYS A 75 3.86 9.17 1.19
C LYS A 75 2.62 9.85 0.60
N PRO A 76 1.60 10.19 1.40
CA PRO A 76 0.48 10.97 0.88
C PRO A 76 1.10 12.17 0.16
N LYS A 77 0.81 12.32 -1.14
CA LYS A 77 1.14 13.57 -1.84
C LYS A 77 0.52 14.64 -0.97
N ALA A 78 1.35 15.50 -0.37
CA ALA A 78 0.85 16.71 0.23
C ALA A 78 0.00 17.36 -0.85
N LEU A 79 -1.31 17.45 -0.62
CA LEU A 79 -2.16 18.32 -1.40
C LEU A 79 -1.59 19.70 -1.12
N ASN A 80 -0.69 20.17 -1.99
CA ASN A 80 -0.26 21.55 -1.98
C ASN A 80 -1.50 22.37 -2.33
N PHE A 81 -2.27 22.73 -1.31
CA PHE A 81 -3.17 23.85 -1.38
C PHE A 81 -2.29 25.08 -1.55
N ASN A 82 -1.98 25.38 -2.82
CA ASN A 82 -1.40 26.64 -3.20
C ASN A 82 -2.51 27.69 -3.03
N ALA A 83 -2.79 28.03 -1.77
CA ALA A 83 -3.60 29.19 -1.40
C ALA A 83 -2.75 30.43 -1.65
N GLY A 84 -2.55 30.74 -2.93
CA GLY A 84 -2.05 32.02 -3.36
C GLY A 84 -3.13 33.07 -3.15
N SER A 85 -2.72 34.18 -2.54
CA SER A 85 -3.39 35.49 -2.47
C SER A 85 -4.20 35.78 -1.20
N ALA A 86 -3.48 36.22 -0.15
CA ALA A 86 -3.95 37.31 0.69
C ALA A 86 -2.76 38.22 1.02
N THR A 87 -2.61 39.25 0.20
CA THR A 87 -1.74 40.41 0.40
C THR A 87 -2.20 41.20 1.64
N ARG A 88 -1.24 41.83 2.34
CA ARG A 88 -1.40 43.01 3.24
C ARG A 88 -2.04 42.74 4.63
N LEU A 89 -1.58 43.27 5.77
CA LEU A 89 -0.69 44.39 6.11
C LEU A 89 0.14 44.05 7.36
N THR A 90 1.41 44.42 7.35
CA THR A 90 2.18 44.74 8.56
C THR A 90 1.53 45.93 9.24
N ASN A 91 1.33 45.89 10.56
CA ASN A 91 1.35 47.09 11.39
C ASN A 91 1.90 46.75 12.78
N THR A 92 3.14 47.19 12.97
CA THR A 92 3.77 47.49 14.25
C THR A 92 3.15 48.79 14.78
N ILE A 93 2.64 48.78 16.02
CA ILE A 93 2.85 49.83 17.03
C ILE A 93 2.95 49.13 18.37
#